data_AF-Q0RVN2-F1
#
_entry.id   AF-Q0RVN2-F1
#
_cell.length_a   1.000
_cell.length_b   1.000
_cell.length_c   1.000
_cell.angle_alpha   90.00
_cell.angle_beta   90.00
_cell.angle_gamma   90.00
#
_symmetry.space_group_name_H-M   'P 1'
#
loop_
_entity.id
_entity.type
_entity.pdbx_description
1 polymer ?
#
loop_
_entity_poly.entity_id
_entity_poly.type
_entity_poly.pdbx_seq_one_letter_code
_entity_poly.pdbx_strand_id
1 'polypeptide(L)'
;MAEQHSRCGFYRLAVQQEIVADETADVEPRDEARTSAEKIRDLRGELARSARNRYQTTGRWIKRRRAILTGSITLMVLVAVCFHPQAQLGTVPTWISAFGAVATCVGVLLALKTYRTQKQQGLEEQANQARLINAVLMPGTQRDGKFTWWVTIENRSDKSIYGVHVRSLRAQVAEEGPAVRLSPMAITKIGELELVTGAIPMERELKAGTSFRTQWRAIDDGDNTSHVDGPIIQYTLTDANGRVWLIADNNEPEKIARPARPSDQRRRVV
;
A
#
# COMPACT_ATOMS: atom_id res chain seq x y z
N MET A 1 -33.10 51.84 23.41
CA MET A 1 -34.39 51.72 24.12
C MET A 1 -35.20 50.66 23.39
N ALA A 2 -35.51 49.46 23.88
CA ALA A 2 -35.35 48.74 25.14
C ALA A 2 -35.20 47.24 24.76
N GLU A 3 -34.21 46.48 25.21
CA GLU A 3 -34.19 45.72 26.46
C GLU A 3 -35.51 45.00 26.82
N GLN A 4 -35.55 43.67 26.65
CA GLN A 4 -36.19 42.82 27.64
C GLN A 4 -35.60 41.40 27.67
N HIS A 5 -34.91 41.15 28.78
CA HIS A 5 -34.48 39.87 29.32
C HIS A 5 -35.65 39.02 29.84
N SER A 6 -35.45 37.69 29.82
CA SER A 6 -35.91 36.65 30.78
C SER A 6 -36.50 35.43 30.05
N ARG A 7 -36.34 34.18 30.47
CA ARG A 7 -35.62 33.53 31.59
C ARG A 7 -35.69 32.00 31.33
N CYS A 8 -34.68 31.30 31.83
CA CYS A 8 -34.67 30.01 32.53
C CYS A 8 -35.52 28.80 32.06
N GLY A 9 -34.87 27.63 32.03
CA GLY A 9 -35.53 26.32 32.05
C GLY A 9 -34.56 25.15 32.16
N PHE A 10 -33.81 25.07 33.26
CA PHE A 10 -33.10 23.87 33.69
C PHE A 10 -34.10 22.73 33.95
N TYR A 11 -33.88 21.56 33.36
CA TYR A 11 -34.40 20.30 33.92
C TYR A 11 -33.27 19.31 34.10
N ARG A 12 -32.88 19.16 35.36
CA ARG A 12 -31.99 18.15 35.93
C ARG A 12 -32.87 17.35 36.90
N LEU A 13 -33.26 16.14 36.51
CA LEU A 13 -33.87 15.12 37.37
C LEU A 13 -33.06 13.85 37.07
N ALA A 14 -32.15 13.40 37.93
CA ALA A 14 -32.41 12.76 39.22
C ALA A 14 -33.34 11.56 39.08
N VAL A 15 -32.77 10.42 38.68
CA VAL A 15 -33.29 9.10 39.07
C VAL A 15 -32.21 8.47 39.95
N GLN A 16 -32.54 8.50 41.22
CA GLN A 16 -31.83 7.90 42.34
C GLN A 16 -32.49 6.54 42.55
N GLN A 17 -31.74 5.47 42.37
CA GLN A 17 -32.13 4.13 42.81
C GLN A 17 -31.03 3.59 43.70
N GLU A 18 -31.41 3.37 44.94
CA GLU A 18 -30.58 3.09 46.09
C GLU A 18 -30.75 1.61 46.46
N ILE A 19 -29.62 0.89 46.47
CA ILE A 19 -29.20 -0.19 47.38
C ILE A 19 -30.01 -1.50 47.40
N VAL A 20 -29.37 -2.56 46.90
CA VAL A 20 -29.20 -3.82 47.68
C VAL A 20 -27.74 -4.22 47.59
N ALA A 21 -27.04 -4.11 48.73
CA ALA A 21 -25.72 -4.67 48.93
C ALA A 21 -25.86 -6.17 49.22
N ASP A 22 -25.18 -7.00 48.43
CA ASP A 22 -24.78 -8.34 48.85
C ASP A 22 -23.27 -8.42 48.63
N GLU A 23 -22.56 -8.41 49.74
CA GLU A 23 -21.11 -8.42 49.88
C GLU A 23 -20.71 -9.88 50.09
N THR A 24 -20.32 -10.59 49.03
CA THR A 24 -19.46 -11.77 49.17
C THR A 24 -18.48 -11.90 47.99
N ALA A 25 -17.21 -11.94 48.36
CA ALA A 25 -16.06 -12.49 47.64
C ALA A 25 -15.50 -11.72 46.42
N ASP A 26 -14.51 -10.88 46.75
CA ASP A 26 -13.35 -10.55 45.92
C ASP A 26 -12.72 -11.79 45.26
N VAL A 27 -12.79 -11.86 43.92
CA VAL A 27 -11.73 -12.47 43.10
C VAL A 27 -11.58 -11.63 41.84
N GLU A 28 -10.54 -10.81 41.82
CA GLU A 28 -10.05 -10.04 40.67
C GLU A 28 -9.61 -10.99 39.54
N PRO A 29 -10.20 -10.98 38.32
CA PRO A 29 -9.65 -11.68 37.16
C PRO A 29 -9.04 -10.73 36.12
N ARG A 30 -8.90 -9.43 36.46
CA ARG A 30 -8.54 -8.39 35.48
C ARG A 30 -7.03 -8.25 35.23
N ASP A 31 -6.21 -8.64 36.19
CA ASP A 31 -4.75 -8.55 36.07
C ASP A 31 -4.11 -9.78 35.41
N GLU A 32 -4.74 -10.95 35.50
CA GLU A 32 -4.28 -12.17 34.80
C GLU A 32 -4.49 -12.09 33.28
N ALA A 33 -5.54 -11.40 32.82
CA ALA A 33 -5.81 -11.23 31.39
C ALA A 33 -4.83 -10.26 30.72
N ARG A 34 -4.43 -9.17 31.42
CA ARG A 34 -3.43 -8.22 30.92
C ARG A 34 -2.05 -8.84 30.82
N THR A 35 -1.63 -9.57 31.85
CA THR A 35 -0.34 -10.27 31.87
C THR A 35 -0.26 -11.37 30.81
N SER A 36 -1.37 -12.07 30.54
CA SER A 36 -1.45 -13.08 29.47
C SER A 36 -1.34 -12.49 28.07
N ALA A 37 -2.02 -11.36 27.81
CA ALA A 37 -1.96 -10.68 26.52
C ALA A 37 -0.55 -10.11 26.22
N GLU A 38 0.12 -9.59 27.24
CA GLU A 38 1.49 -9.07 27.14
C GLU A 38 2.51 -10.21 26.88
N LYS A 39 2.35 -11.34 27.58
CA LYS A 39 3.15 -12.55 27.37
C LYS A 39 2.99 -13.15 25.97
N ILE A 40 1.78 -13.10 25.39
CA ILE A 40 1.54 -13.55 24.00
C ILE A 40 2.20 -12.60 22.98
N ARG A 41 2.20 -11.28 23.25
CA ARG A 41 2.86 -10.28 22.39
C ARG A 41 4.38 -10.46 22.38
N ASP A 42 4.98 -10.72 23.53
CA ASP A 42 6.41 -10.98 23.64
C ASP A 42 6.84 -12.28 22.96
N LEU A 43 6.08 -13.37 23.15
CA LEU A 43 6.36 -14.65 22.47
C LEU A 43 6.27 -14.53 20.94
N ARG A 44 5.32 -13.75 20.42
CA ARG A 44 5.26 -13.45 18.97
C ARG A 44 6.47 -12.65 18.50
N GLY A 45 6.92 -11.69 19.31
CA GLY A 45 8.13 -10.90 19.05
C GLY A 45 9.41 -11.74 19.03
N GLU A 46 9.54 -12.71 19.93
CA GLU A 46 10.68 -13.65 19.98
C GLU A 46 10.64 -14.67 18.84
N LEU A 47 9.46 -15.21 18.49
CA LEU A 47 9.31 -16.11 17.36
C LEU A 47 9.63 -15.40 16.03
N ALA A 48 9.20 -14.15 15.85
CA ALA A 48 9.53 -13.35 14.67
C ALA A 48 11.05 -13.07 14.58
N ARG A 49 11.71 -12.79 15.72
CA ARG A 49 13.17 -12.60 15.79
C ARG A 49 13.92 -13.91 15.52
N SER A 50 13.45 -15.03 16.05
CA SER A 50 14.04 -16.37 15.85
C SER A 50 13.89 -16.87 14.41
N ALA A 51 12.75 -16.61 13.76
CA ALA A 51 12.54 -16.90 12.35
C ALA A 51 13.46 -16.05 11.45
N ARG A 52 13.57 -14.75 11.73
CA ARG A 52 14.42 -13.82 10.96
C ARG A 52 15.91 -14.20 11.03
N ASN A 53 16.39 -14.67 12.19
CA ASN A 53 17.77 -15.16 12.35
C ASN A 53 18.06 -16.48 11.63
N ARG A 54 17.08 -17.40 11.53
CA ARG A 54 17.25 -18.68 10.80
C ARG A 54 17.32 -18.50 9.27
N TYR A 55 16.63 -17.51 8.71
CA TYR A 55 16.71 -17.22 7.28
C TYR A 55 18.02 -16.50 6.88
N GLN A 56 18.60 -15.67 7.75
CA GLN A 56 19.85 -14.97 7.43
C GLN A 56 21.08 -15.89 7.48
N THR A 57 21.09 -16.89 8.39
CA THR A 57 22.22 -17.81 8.53
C THR A 57 22.28 -18.84 7.40
N THR A 58 21.14 -19.41 7.00
CA THR A 58 21.05 -20.40 5.91
C THR A 58 21.43 -19.80 4.54
N GLY A 59 21.02 -18.56 4.25
CA GLY A 59 21.36 -17.88 3.00
C GLY A 59 22.86 -17.58 2.83
N ARG A 60 23.58 -17.28 3.92
CA ARG A 60 25.04 -17.02 3.88
C ARG A 60 25.85 -18.31 3.62
N TRP A 61 25.43 -19.43 4.20
CA TRP A 61 26.09 -20.73 3.99
C TRP A 61 25.93 -21.26 2.56
N ILE A 62 24.75 -21.10 1.95
CA ILE A 62 24.51 -21.51 0.56
C ILE A 62 25.32 -20.65 -0.41
N LYS A 63 25.42 -19.33 -0.18
CA LYS A 63 26.25 -18.43 -0.99
C LYS A 63 27.74 -18.76 -0.90
N ARG A 64 28.27 -19.06 0.29
CA ARG A 64 29.66 -19.47 0.48
C ARG A 64 29.97 -20.80 -0.20
N ARG A 65 29.10 -21.80 -0.09
CA ARG A 65 29.28 -23.10 -0.77
C ARG A 65 29.30 -22.95 -2.29
N ARG A 66 28.37 -22.17 -2.86
CA ARG A 66 28.34 -21.91 -4.31
C ARG A 66 29.62 -21.22 -4.80
N ALA A 67 30.11 -20.22 -4.08
CA ALA A 67 31.34 -19.51 -4.44
C ALA A 67 32.58 -20.43 -4.44
N ILE A 68 32.71 -21.30 -3.43
CA ILE A 68 33.80 -22.28 -3.34
C ILE A 68 33.74 -23.27 -4.51
N LEU A 69 32.55 -23.77 -4.83
CA LEU A 69 32.34 -24.76 -5.90
C LEU A 69 32.63 -24.18 -7.29
N THR A 70 32.21 -22.94 -7.56
CA THR A 70 32.58 -22.25 -8.80
C THR A 70 34.08 -22.02 -8.88
N GLY A 71 34.72 -21.58 -7.78
CA GLY A 71 36.16 -21.33 -7.72
C GLY A 71 36.97 -22.59 -8.01
N SER A 72 36.60 -23.73 -7.41
CA SER A 72 37.28 -25.01 -7.62
C SER A 72 37.15 -25.52 -9.05
N ILE A 73 35.99 -25.34 -9.70
CA ILE A 73 35.79 -25.74 -11.10
C ILE A 73 36.66 -24.90 -12.03
N THR A 74 36.69 -23.57 -11.85
CA THR A 74 37.58 -22.72 -12.66
C THR A 74 39.05 -23.06 -12.46
N LEU A 75 39.49 -23.34 -11.22
CA LEU A 75 40.87 -23.73 -10.94
C LEU A 75 41.20 -25.06 -11.61
N MET A 76 40.29 -26.04 -11.54
CA MET A 76 40.50 -27.36 -12.13
C MET A 76 40.58 -27.30 -13.67
N VAL A 77 39.73 -26.48 -14.31
CA VAL A 77 39.80 -26.23 -15.75
C VAL A 77 41.10 -25.51 -16.12
N LEU A 78 41.54 -24.54 -15.33
CA LEU A 78 42.79 -23.81 -15.57
C LEU A 78 44.00 -24.75 -15.49
N VAL A 79 44.04 -25.61 -14.48
CA VAL A 79 45.10 -26.62 -14.30
C VAL A 79 45.07 -27.64 -15.43
N ALA A 80 43.89 -28.15 -15.81
CA ALA A 80 43.78 -29.10 -16.92
C ALA A 80 44.27 -28.52 -18.26
N VAL A 81 44.01 -27.24 -18.51
CA VAL A 81 44.48 -26.54 -19.72
C VAL A 81 45.99 -26.29 -19.69
N CYS A 82 46.57 -25.95 -18.54
CA CYS A 82 48.01 -25.71 -18.40
C CYS A 82 48.85 -26.99 -18.52
N PHE A 83 48.30 -28.16 -18.17
CA PHE A 83 49.01 -29.43 -18.18
C PHE A 83 48.65 -30.37 -19.34
N HIS A 84 47.84 -29.92 -20.32
CA HIS A 84 47.47 -30.77 -21.45
C HIS A 84 48.64 -30.90 -22.46
N PRO A 85 49.17 -32.10 -22.71
CA PRO A 85 50.39 -32.31 -23.51
C PRO A 85 50.22 -32.10 -25.03
N GLN A 86 49.04 -31.73 -25.51
CA GLN A 86 48.75 -31.45 -26.92
C GLN A 86 48.75 -29.95 -27.29
N ALA A 87 49.16 -29.06 -26.37
CA ALA A 87 49.26 -27.62 -26.65
C ALA A 87 50.48 -27.21 -27.54
N GLN A 88 51.22 -28.18 -28.04
CA GLN A 88 52.29 -27.98 -29.02
C GLN A 88 51.85 -28.56 -30.36
N LEU A 89 51.29 -27.74 -31.25
CA LEU A 89 51.32 -27.88 -32.72
C LEU A 89 50.44 -26.78 -33.34
N GLY A 90 51.08 -25.71 -33.83
CA GLY A 90 50.61 -24.88 -34.95
C GLY A 90 49.35 -23.99 -34.81
N THR A 91 48.49 -24.21 -33.83
CA THR A 91 47.28 -23.38 -33.59
C THR A 91 47.49 -22.45 -32.41
N VAL A 92 46.97 -21.22 -32.51
CA VAL A 92 46.96 -20.20 -31.44
C VAL A 92 46.70 -20.91 -30.10
N PRO A 93 47.54 -20.70 -29.07
CA PRO A 93 47.50 -21.52 -27.87
C PRO A 93 46.08 -21.62 -27.31
N THR A 94 45.56 -22.85 -27.19
CA THR A 94 44.17 -23.14 -26.83
C THR A 94 43.73 -22.47 -25.51
N TRP A 95 44.70 -22.17 -24.64
CA TRP A 95 44.48 -21.41 -23.42
C TRP A 95 44.05 -19.96 -23.70
N ILE A 96 44.57 -19.28 -24.73
CA ILE A 96 44.17 -17.91 -25.10
C ILE A 96 42.70 -17.88 -25.53
N SER A 97 42.25 -18.84 -26.35
CA SER A 97 40.84 -18.97 -26.73
C SER A 97 39.94 -19.32 -25.54
N ALA A 98 40.41 -20.18 -24.62
CA ALA A 98 39.68 -20.53 -23.41
C ALA A 98 39.52 -19.31 -22.48
N PHE A 99 40.58 -18.51 -22.30
CA PHE A 99 40.52 -17.25 -21.56
C PHE A 99 39.58 -16.25 -22.22
N GLY A 100 39.63 -16.10 -23.54
CA GLY A 100 38.72 -15.24 -24.30
C GLY A 100 37.25 -15.64 -24.12
N ALA A 101 36.95 -16.95 -24.13
CA ALA A 101 35.60 -17.46 -23.91
C ALA A 101 35.12 -17.20 -22.47
N VAL A 102 35.97 -17.44 -21.45
CA VAL A 102 35.63 -17.15 -20.05
C VAL A 102 35.41 -15.66 -19.82
N ALA A 103 36.30 -14.80 -20.34
CA ALA A 103 36.17 -13.36 -20.24
C ALA A 103 34.86 -12.86 -20.88
N THR A 104 34.50 -13.42 -22.04
CA THR A 104 33.24 -13.12 -22.72
C THR A 104 32.03 -13.55 -21.88
N CYS A 105 32.04 -14.76 -21.32
CA CYS A 105 30.97 -15.26 -20.44
C CYS A 105 30.80 -14.38 -19.18
N VAL A 106 31.90 -14.00 -18.53
CA VAL A 106 31.88 -13.08 -17.37
C VAL A 106 31.34 -11.71 -17.79
N GLY A 107 31.76 -11.19 -18.94
CA GLY A 107 31.27 -9.93 -19.51
C GLY A 107 29.77 -9.94 -19.75
N VAL A 108 29.23 -11.01 -20.35
CA VAL A 108 27.79 -11.16 -20.60
C VAL A 108 27.00 -11.25 -19.29
N LEU A 109 27.50 -11.98 -18.30
CA LEU A 109 26.86 -12.08 -16.98
C LEU A 109 26.84 -10.73 -16.25
N LEU A 110 27.94 -9.98 -16.31
CA LEU A 110 28.01 -8.62 -15.75
C LEU A 110 27.05 -7.68 -16.49
N ALA A 111 27.02 -7.71 -17.81
CA ALA A 111 26.11 -6.89 -18.62
C ALA A 111 24.64 -7.20 -18.29
N LEU A 112 24.27 -8.48 -18.20
CA LEU A 112 22.93 -8.90 -17.78
C LEU A 112 22.57 -8.42 -16.37
N LYS A 113 23.51 -8.51 -15.44
CA LYS A 113 23.31 -8.04 -14.06
C LYS A 113 23.11 -6.52 -14.03
N THR A 114 23.98 -5.77 -14.70
CA THR A 114 23.89 -4.30 -14.78
C THR A 114 22.59 -3.87 -15.43
N TYR A 115 22.19 -4.53 -16.53
CA TYR A 115 20.92 -4.25 -17.20
C TYR A 115 19.72 -4.48 -16.28
N ARG A 116 19.71 -5.59 -15.53
CA ARG A 116 18.63 -5.86 -14.54
C ARG A 116 18.59 -4.80 -13.45
N THR A 117 19.74 -4.40 -12.92
CA THR A 117 19.83 -3.36 -11.88
C THR A 117 19.38 -2.01 -12.40
N GLN A 118 19.82 -1.59 -13.59
CA GLN A 118 19.38 -0.34 -14.22
C GLN A 118 17.87 -0.36 -14.50
N LYS A 119 17.33 -1.50 -14.94
CA LYS A 119 15.89 -1.64 -15.15
C LYS A 119 15.11 -1.48 -13.85
N GLN A 120 15.61 -2.03 -12.74
CA GLN A 120 14.98 -1.88 -11.42
C GLN A 120 15.06 -0.44 -10.92
N GLN A 121 16.25 0.20 -11.00
CA GLN A 121 16.43 1.60 -10.63
C GLN A 121 15.52 2.52 -11.44
N GLY A 122 15.43 2.28 -12.76
CA GLY A 122 14.51 3.01 -13.62
C GLY A 122 13.06 2.87 -13.16
N LEU A 123 12.60 1.67 -12.79
CA LEU A 123 11.24 1.49 -12.27
C LEU A 123 11.03 2.19 -10.91
N GLU A 124 12.02 2.18 -10.04
CA GLU A 124 11.99 2.86 -8.74
C GLU A 124 11.91 4.39 -8.89
N GLU A 125 12.70 4.97 -9.79
CA GLU A 125 12.65 6.39 -10.14
C GLU A 125 11.29 6.77 -10.74
N GLN A 126 10.71 5.90 -11.57
CA GLN A 126 9.39 6.12 -12.14
C GLN A 126 8.29 6.13 -11.09
N ALA A 127 8.37 5.25 -10.08
CA ALA A 127 7.40 5.17 -8.99
C ALA A 127 7.56 6.30 -7.97
N ASN A 128 8.70 7.00 -7.95
CA ASN A 128 8.99 8.02 -6.94
C ASN A 128 7.96 9.16 -6.94
N GLN A 129 7.53 9.64 -8.11
CA GLN A 129 6.48 10.66 -8.19
C GLN A 129 5.15 10.15 -7.58
N ALA A 130 4.77 8.91 -7.87
CA ALA A 130 3.55 8.31 -7.35
C ALA A 130 3.62 8.07 -5.84
N ARG A 131 4.81 7.80 -5.27
CA ARG A 131 5.05 7.68 -3.83
C ARG A 131 4.92 9.01 -3.07
N LEU A 132 5.08 10.14 -3.76
CA LEU A 132 4.90 11.48 -3.18
C LEU A 132 3.42 11.89 -3.11
N ILE A 133 2.50 11.03 -3.52
CA ILE A 133 1.07 11.29 -3.39
C ILE A 133 0.61 10.77 -2.04
N ASN A 134 0.02 11.66 -1.25
CA ASN A 134 -0.46 11.34 0.08
C ASN A 134 -1.99 11.32 0.07
N ALA A 135 -2.58 10.24 0.57
CA ALA A 135 -4.03 10.12 0.71
C ALA A 135 -4.40 10.02 2.19
N VAL A 136 -5.17 10.97 2.67
CA VAL A 136 -5.60 11.05 4.07
C VAL A 136 -7.12 10.89 4.14
N LEU A 137 -7.56 9.98 5.02
CA LEU A 137 -8.96 9.79 5.36
C LEU A 137 -9.23 10.45 6.72
N MET A 138 -10.24 11.30 6.78
CA MET A 138 -10.67 11.97 8.01
C MET A 138 -12.16 11.73 8.25
N PRO A 139 -12.60 11.50 9.49
CA PRO A 139 -14.03 11.45 9.80
C PRO A 139 -14.68 12.81 9.52
N GLY A 140 -15.87 12.78 8.93
CA GLY A 140 -16.73 13.92 8.70
C GLY A 140 -17.89 13.97 9.68
N THR A 141 -18.69 15.03 9.59
CA THR A 141 -19.92 15.16 10.40
C THR A 141 -20.98 14.16 9.94
N GLN A 142 -21.77 13.64 10.88
CA GLN A 142 -22.92 12.82 10.54
C GLN A 142 -23.95 13.66 9.75
N ARG A 143 -24.50 13.09 8.66
CA ARG A 143 -25.52 13.74 7.83
C ARG A 143 -26.58 12.70 7.47
N ASP A 144 -27.86 13.06 7.62
CA ASP A 144 -29.00 12.17 7.39
C ASP A 144 -28.90 10.86 8.21
N GLY A 145 -28.41 10.95 9.45
CA GLY A 145 -28.18 9.79 10.32
C GLY A 145 -26.99 8.91 9.91
N LYS A 146 -26.26 9.24 8.83
CA LYS A 146 -25.13 8.46 8.32
C LYS A 146 -23.80 9.13 8.59
N PHE A 147 -22.80 8.33 8.96
CA PHE A 147 -21.43 8.79 9.08
C PHE A 147 -20.88 9.18 7.71
N THR A 148 -20.10 10.25 7.67
CA THR A 148 -19.41 10.71 6.47
C THR A 148 -17.91 10.74 6.72
N TRP A 149 -17.13 10.69 5.64
CA TRP A 149 -15.68 10.80 5.66
C TRP A 149 -15.21 11.74 4.57
N TRP A 150 -14.10 12.40 4.83
CA TRP A 150 -13.37 13.22 3.88
C TRP A 150 -12.13 12.48 3.43
N VAL A 151 -11.96 12.35 2.12
CA VAL A 151 -10.70 11.91 1.52
C VAL A 151 -10.02 13.13 0.94
N THR A 152 -8.77 13.36 1.35
CA THR A 152 -7.89 14.37 0.77
C THR A 152 -6.72 13.66 0.10
N ILE A 153 -6.57 13.85 -1.21
CA ILE A 153 -5.41 13.43 -1.97
C ILE A 153 -4.54 14.66 -2.22
N GLU A 154 -3.31 14.62 -1.73
CA GLU A 154 -2.34 15.70 -1.81
C GLU A 154 -1.20 15.30 -2.75
N ASN A 155 -0.90 16.15 -3.73
CA ASN A 155 0.25 15.97 -4.59
C ASN A 155 1.48 16.67 -3.99
N ARG A 156 2.36 15.91 -3.34
CA ARG A 156 3.63 16.43 -2.81
C ARG A 156 4.79 16.35 -3.79
N SER A 157 4.53 15.98 -5.05
CA SER A 157 5.55 16.03 -6.09
C SER A 157 5.71 17.45 -6.64
N ASP A 158 6.85 17.69 -7.29
CA ASP A 158 7.20 18.93 -8.00
C ASP A 158 6.44 19.08 -9.33
N LYS A 159 5.68 18.08 -9.75
CA LYS A 159 5.01 18.01 -11.06
C LYS A 159 3.51 17.75 -10.91
N SER A 160 2.71 18.25 -11.85
CA SER A 160 1.28 17.93 -11.90
C SER A 160 1.05 16.43 -12.14
N ILE A 161 -0.06 15.93 -11.57
CA ILE A 161 -0.63 14.61 -11.89
C ILE A 161 -2.03 14.80 -12.46
N TYR A 162 -2.52 13.80 -13.18
CA TYR A 162 -3.74 13.90 -13.97
C TYR A 162 -4.68 12.72 -13.72
N GLY A 163 -5.98 12.92 -13.95
CA GLY A 163 -6.99 11.86 -13.89
C GLY A 163 -6.94 11.10 -12.56
N VAL A 164 -7.04 11.83 -11.46
CA VAL A 164 -7.06 11.23 -10.12
C VAL A 164 -8.47 10.70 -9.88
N HIS A 165 -8.58 9.39 -9.67
CA HIS A 165 -9.84 8.70 -9.44
C HIS A 165 -9.77 7.86 -8.18
N VAL A 166 -10.69 8.08 -7.24
CA VAL A 166 -10.85 7.20 -6.08
C VAL A 166 -11.79 6.06 -6.49
N ARG A 167 -11.28 4.84 -6.52
CA ARG A 167 -12.00 3.64 -6.99
C ARG A 167 -12.85 3.01 -5.91
N SER A 168 -12.28 2.89 -4.71
CA SER A 168 -12.98 2.30 -3.58
C SER A 168 -12.50 2.93 -2.29
N LEU A 169 -13.43 3.10 -1.36
CA LEU A 169 -13.15 3.61 -0.03
C LEU A 169 -13.92 2.78 1.01
N ARG A 170 -13.25 2.49 2.12
CA ARG A 170 -13.77 1.78 3.28
C ARG A 170 -13.36 2.54 4.53
N ALA A 171 -14.18 2.49 5.57
CA ALA A 171 -13.82 3.06 6.86
C ALA A 171 -14.46 2.28 8.00
N GLN A 172 -13.75 2.16 9.12
CA GLN A 172 -14.34 1.67 10.36
C GLN A 172 -15.20 2.77 10.98
N VAL A 173 -16.42 2.41 11.36
CA VAL A 173 -17.41 3.34 11.94
C VAL A 173 -17.30 3.38 13.47
N ALA A 174 -16.84 2.28 14.07
CA ALA A 174 -16.60 2.12 15.51
C ALA A 174 -15.22 1.48 15.73
N GLU A 175 -14.59 1.73 16.87
CA GLU A 175 -13.23 1.24 17.21
C GLU A 175 -13.10 -0.30 17.14
N GLU A 176 -14.21 -1.02 17.32
CA GLU A 176 -14.26 -2.49 17.27
C GLU A 176 -15.23 -3.02 16.20
N GLY A 177 -15.69 -2.16 15.28
CA GLY A 177 -16.67 -2.51 14.25
C GLY A 177 -16.06 -2.97 12.92
N PRO A 178 -16.81 -3.71 12.07
CA PRO A 178 -16.37 -4.03 10.72
C PRO A 178 -16.21 -2.77 9.86
N ALA A 179 -15.26 -2.81 8.92
CA ALA A 179 -15.09 -1.72 7.96
C ALA A 179 -16.27 -1.68 6.97
N VAL A 180 -16.91 -0.52 6.85
CA VAL A 180 -18.06 -0.32 5.97
C VAL A 180 -17.61 0.29 4.66
N ARG A 181 -18.23 -0.15 3.56
CA ARG A 181 -17.99 0.44 2.23
C ARG A 181 -18.61 1.82 2.14
N LEU A 182 -17.87 2.77 1.57
CA LEU A 182 -18.33 4.13 1.39
C LEU A 182 -18.73 4.39 -0.07
N SER A 183 -19.74 5.24 -0.26
CA SER A 183 -20.17 5.77 -1.54
C SER A 183 -19.75 7.23 -1.67
N PRO A 184 -19.30 7.69 -2.84
CA PRO A 184 -18.95 9.09 -3.01
C PRO A 184 -20.19 9.98 -2.89
N MET A 185 -19.97 11.19 -2.40
CA MET A 185 -21.02 12.14 -2.14
C MET A 185 -20.58 13.52 -2.64
N ALA A 186 -21.29 14.06 -3.62
CA ALA A 186 -21.14 15.44 -4.06
C ALA A 186 -22.41 16.22 -3.70
N ILE A 187 -22.22 17.36 -3.02
CA ILE A 187 -23.32 18.24 -2.63
C ILE A 187 -23.35 19.39 -3.63
N THR A 188 -24.42 19.45 -4.42
CA THR A 188 -24.70 20.57 -5.33
C THR A 188 -25.86 21.37 -4.76
N LYS A 189 -25.63 22.65 -4.45
CA LYS A 189 -26.70 23.54 -4.01
C LYS A 189 -27.45 24.06 -5.24
N ILE A 190 -28.75 23.84 -5.28
CA ILE A 190 -29.66 24.36 -6.31
C ILE A 190 -30.66 25.26 -5.57
N GLY A 191 -30.33 26.54 -5.46
CA GLY A 191 -31.08 27.47 -4.61
C GLY A 191 -30.97 27.09 -3.13
N GLU A 192 -32.11 26.87 -2.48
CA GLU A 192 -32.20 26.38 -1.09
C GLU A 192 -32.13 24.85 -0.97
N LEU A 193 -32.25 24.12 -2.08
CA LEU A 193 -32.21 22.66 -2.11
C LEU A 193 -30.76 22.17 -2.21
N GLU A 194 -30.39 21.21 -1.37
CA GLU A 194 -29.11 20.50 -1.49
C GLU A 194 -29.31 19.17 -2.21
N LEU A 195 -28.80 19.07 -3.44
CA LEU A 195 -28.78 17.83 -4.19
C LEU A 195 -27.54 17.02 -3.82
N VAL A 196 -27.75 15.79 -3.35
CA VAL A 196 -26.67 14.84 -3.05
C VAL A 196 -26.55 13.86 -4.22
N THR A 197 -25.41 13.89 -4.92
CA THR A 197 -25.15 12.99 -6.06
C THR A 197 -24.03 12.00 -5.75
N GLY A 198 -24.13 10.79 -6.30
CA GLY A 198 -23.17 9.68 -6.12
C GLY A 198 -22.12 9.56 -7.22
N ALA A 199 -21.75 10.67 -7.86
CA ALA A 199 -20.79 10.62 -8.97
C ALA A 199 -19.39 10.21 -8.47
N ILE A 200 -18.70 9.37 -9.24
CA ILE A 200 -17.32 8.97 -8.94
C ILE A 200 -16.44 10.23 -8.98
N PRO A 201 -15.79 10.60 -7.86
CA PRO A 201 -15.03 11.84 -7.77
C PRO A 201 -13.77 11.70 -8.64
N MET A 202 -13.62 12.65 -9.57
CA MET A 202 -12.49 12.72 -10.50
C MET A 202 -11.93 14.13 -10.49
N GLU A 203 -10.62 14.24 -10.25
CA GLU A 203 -9.87 15.47 -10.51
C GLU A 203 -9.10 15.30 -11.82
N ARG A 204 -9.26 16.26 -12.74
CA ARG A 204 -8.63 16.17 -14.06
C ARG A 204 -7.13 16.45 -13.99
N GLU A 205 -6.76 17.45 -13.20
CA GLU A 205 -5.39 17.85 -12.98
C GLU A 205 -5.22 18.28 -11.52
N LEU A 206 -4.26 17.66 -10.84
CA LEU A 206 -3.84 18.05 -9.51
C LEU A 206 -2.40 18.60 -9.59
N LYS A 207 -2.30 19.93 -9.48
CA LYS A 207 -1.03 20.66 -9.55
C LYS A 207 -0.09 20.28 -8.39
N ALA A 208 1.20 20.53 -8.57
CA ALA A 208 2.20 20.38 -7.52
C ALA A 208 1.81 21.17 -6.26
N GLY A 209 1.91 20.52 -5.09
CA GLY A 209 1.59 21.10 -3.79
C GLY A 209 0.10 21.35 -3.52
N THR A 210 -0.81 20.91 -4.41
CA THR A 210 -2.26 21.10 -4.24
C THR A 210 -2.94 19.83 -3.75
N SER A 211 -4.17 19.98 -3.25
CA SER A 211 -4.97 18.86 -2.75
C SER A 211 -6.35 18.81 -3.40
N PHE A 212 -6.81 17.58 -3.63
CA PHE A 212 -8.15 17.25 -4.08
C PHE A 212 -8.91 16.64 -2.91
N ARG A 213 -10.08 17.19 -2.58
CA ARG A 213 -10.88 16.74 -1.45
C ARG A 213 -12.27 16.31 -1.91
N THR A 214 -12.71 15.14 -1.47
CA THR A 214 -14.03 14.58 -1.78
C THR A 214 -14.68 14.02 -0.51
N GLN A 215 -16.01 14.12 -0.44
CA GLN A 215 -16.79 13.57 0.66
C GLN A 215 -17.35 12.20 0.27
N TRP A 216 -17.47 11.34 1.28
CA TRP A 216 -17.96 9.97 1.15
C TRP A 216 -18.90 9.66 2.31
N ARG A 217 -19.83 8.73 2.11
CA ARG A 217 -20.86 8.36 3.08
C ARG A 217 -20.96 6.85 3.20
N ALA A 218 -21.26 6.35 4.40
CA ALA A 218 -21.55 4.92 4.61
C ALA A 218 -22.76 4.47 3.78
N ILE A 219 -22.67 3.26 3.23
CA ILE A 219 -23.77 2.57 2.55
C ILE A 219 -24.49 1.69 3.58
N ASP A 220 -25.82 1.75 3.61
CA ASP A 220 -26.66 1.03 4.59
C ASP A 220 -26.90 -0.43 4.23
N ASP A 221 -26.30 -0.94 3.15
CA ASP A 221 -26.65 -2.26 2.62
C ASP A 221 -26.53 -3.32 3.71
N GLY A 222 -27.64 -4.03 3.94
CA GLY A 222 -27.87 -5.00 5.01
C GLY A 222 -27.00 -6.26 4.97
N ASP A 223 -25.86 -6.20 4.27
CA ASP A 223 -24.89 -7.28 4.08
C ASP A 223 -23.48 -6.88 4.59
N ASN A 224 -23.40 -5.78 5.35
CA ASN A 224 -22.19 -5.24 6.02
C ASN A 224 -21.56 -6.19 7.08
N THR A 225 -22.05 -7.43 7.22
CA THR A 225 -21.54 -8.45 8.15
C THR A 225 -20.39 -9.29 7.57
N SER A 226 -20.10 -9.19 6.28
CA SER A 226 -18.92 -9.83 5.72
C SER A 226 -17.68 -8.99 6.04
N HIS A 227 -16.74 -9.57 6.78
CA HIS A 227 -15.40 -9.02 6.95
C HIS A 227 -14.77 -8.86 5.56
N VAL A 228 -14.87 -7.66 4.97
CA VAL A 228 -14.32 -7.45 3.62
C VAL A 228 -12.85 -7.12 3.77
N ASP A 229 -12.00 -8.14 3.66
CA ASP A 229 -10.55 -7.97 3.53
C ASP A 229 -10.24 -7.06 2.32
N GLY A 230 -9.32 -6.12 2.48
CA GLY A 230 -8.86 -5.23 1.40
C GLY A 230 -8.56 -3.81 1.85
N PRO A 231 -8.06 -2.97 0.92
CA PRO A 231 -7.53 -1.66 1.26
C PRO A 231 -8.60 -0.65 1.68
N ILE A 232 -8.25 0.24 2.60
CA ILE A 232 -9.07 1.36 3.12
C ILE A 232 -9.35 2.38 2.01
N ILE A 233 -8.33 2.78 1.25
CA ILE A 233 -8.40 3.72 0.14
C ILE A 233 -7.73 3.09 -1.08
N GLN A 234 -8.43 3.02 -2.20
CA GLN A 234 -7.84 2.65 -3.48
C GLN A 234 -8.10 3.75 -4.50
N TYR A 235 -7.03 4.24 -5.13
CA TYR A 235 -7.12 5.30 -6.13
C TYR A 235 -6.15 5.07 -7.29
N THR A 236 -6.49 5.64 -8.44
CA THR A 236 -5.63 5.65 -9.62
C THR A 236 -5.30 7.07 -10.03
N LEU A 237 -4.11 7.26 -10.56
CA LEU A 237 -3.64 8.54 -11.10
C LEU A 237 -2.78 8.32 -12.33
N THR A 238 -2.66 9.37 -13.14
CA THR A 238 -1.74 9.44 -14.27
C THR A 238 -0.62 10.42 -13.92
N ASP A 239 0.62 9.99 -14.01
CA ASP A 239 1.76 10.87 -13.72
C ASP A 239 2.07 11.84 -14.87
N ALA A 240 3.06 12.71 -14.66
CA ALA A 240 3.45 13.71 -15.66
C ALA A 240 3.96 13.10 -16.98
N ASN A 241 4.40 11.84 -16.94
CA ASN A 241 4.88 11.09 -18.12
C ASN A 241 3.77 10.27 -18.77
N GLY A 242 2.51 10.42 -18.33
CA GLY A 242 1.35 9.73 -18.88
C GLY A 242 1.21 8.26 -18.46
N ARG A 243 1.96 7.82 -17.43
CA ARG A 243 1.89 6.46 -16.89
C ARG A 243 0.79 6.39 -15.83
N VAL A 244 0.05 5.29 -15.82
CA VAL A 244 -1.07 5.11 -14.89
C VAL A 244 -0.66 4.24 -13.73
N TRP A 245 -0.96 4.69 -12.52
CA TRP A 245 -0.62 4.05 -11.26
C TRP A 245 -1.89 3.71 -10.49
N LEU A 246 -1.89 2.55 -9.84
CA LEU A 246 -2.85 2.13 -8.84
C LEU A 246 -2.17 2.18 -7.48
N ILE A 247 -2.78 2.89 -6.54
CA ILE A 247 -2.30 3.00 -5.16
C ILE A 247 -3.42 2.52 -4.25
N ALA A 248 -3.07 1.63 -3.33
CA ALA A 248 -3.97 1.04 -2.36
C ALA A 248 -3.35 1.24 -0.97
N ASP A 249 -3.99 2.06 -0.13
CA ASP A 249 -3.48 2.47 1.18
C ASP A 249 -2.04 3.00 1.12
N ASN A 250 -1.20 2.50 2.03
CA ASN A 250 0.23 2.80 2.14
C ASN A 250 1.08 1.77 1.37
N ASN A 251 0.50 1.00 0.44
CA ASN A 251 1.25 0.04 -0.36
C ASN A 251 2.03 0.73 -1.49
N GLU A 252 3.00 0.01 -2.05
CA GLU A 252 3.77 0.51 -3.18
C GLU A 252 2.88 0.76 -4.41
N PRO A 253 3.07 1.88 -5.14
CA PRO A 253 2.33 2.16 -6.37
C PRO A 253 2.55 1.07 -7.41
N GLU A 254 1.46 0.49 -7.90
CA GLU A 254 1.49 -0.51 -8.96
C GLU A 254 1.22 0.14 -10.32
N LYS A 255 2.10 -0.10 -11.29
CA LYS A 255 1.92 0.41 -12.65
C LYS A 255 0.86 -0.43 -13.36
N ILE A 256 -0.25 0.18 -13.73
CA ILE A 256 -1.32 -0.48 -14.48
C ILE A 256 -1.31 -0.07 -15.95
N ALA A 257 -1.86 -0.94 -16.80
CA ALA A 257 -2.10 -0.58 -18.19
C ALA A 257 -3.05 0.63 -18.24
N ARG A 258 -2.77 1.57 -19.14
CA ARG A 258 -3.71 2.65 -19.42
C ARG A 258 -5.03 2.00 -19.83
N PRO A 259 -6.17 2.36 -19.22
CA PRO A 259 -7.45 1.82 -19.63
C PRO A 259 -7.59 2.10 -21.13
N ALA A 260 -7.80 1.03 -21.90
CA ALA A 260 -8.08 1.18 -23.31
C ALA A 260 -9.30 2.09 -23.41
N ARG A 261 -9.14 3.23 -24.11
CA ARG A 261 -10.31 3.99 -24.55
C ARG A 261 -11.19 2.97 -25.27
N PRO A 262 -12.47 2.79 -24.92
CA PRO A 262 -13.33 1.94 -25.71
C PRO A 262 -13.18 2.45 -27.14
N SER A 263 -12.53 1.65 -27.99
CA SER A 263 -12.43 1.95 -29.41
C SER A 263 -13.87 2.12 -29.84
N ASP A 264 -14.23 3.31 -30.31
CA ASP A 264 -15.57 3.65 -30.78
C ASP A 264 -16.24 2.37 -31.27
N GLN A 265 -17.11 1.79 -30.42
CA GLN A 265 -18.04 0.77 -30.88
C GLN A 265 -18.93 1.59 -31.79
N ARG A 266 -18.47 1.64 -33.04
CA ARG A 266 -19.06 2.36 -34.13
C ARG A 266 -20.54 2.12 -34.03
N ARG A 267 -21.27 3.22 -33.85
CA ARG A 267 -22.50 3.52 -34.57
C ARG A 267 -22.62 2.66 -35.85
N ARG A 268 -23.12 1.45 -35.69
CA ARG A 268 -23.65 0.47 -36.65
C ARG A 268 -24.38 -0.47 -35.71
N VAL A 269 -25.69 -0.42 -35.61
CA VAL A 269 -26.65 -1.04 -36.54
C VAL A 269 -27.97 -0.23 -36.44
N VAL A 270 -28.30 0.49 -37.52
CA VAL A 270 -29.49 0.33 -38.41
C VAL A 270 -30.76 0.86 -37.79
#